data_AF-A0A1Y4HBT4-F1
#
_entry.id   AF-A0A1Y4HBT4-F1
#
_cell.length_a   1.000
_cell.length_b   1.000
_cell.length_c   1.000
_cell.angle_alpha   90.00
_cell.angle_beta   90.00
_cell.angle_gamma   90.00
#
_symmetry.space_group_name_H-M   'P 1'
#
loop_
_entity.id
_entity.type
_entity.pdbx_description
1 polymer ?
#
loop_
_entity_poly.entity_id
_entity_poly.type
_entity_poly.pdbx_seq_one_letter_code
_entity_poly.pdbx_strand_id
1 'polypeptide(L)'
;MYKRAEYQLITERIKEPRRFIQVVMGARQIGKSTVVKQVLKDLDMPYQFFSADNVPATNSAWISDCWAAVRSLKKSRGWESVILVIDEIQKIANWSEVVKKEWDDDTFHDRDIKILLLGSSRVLLE
;
A
#
# COMPACT_ATOMS: atom_id res chain seq x y z
N MET A 1 -9.68 16.69 -15.26
CA MET A 1 -10.00 15.31 -14.79
C MET A 1 -10.84 15.44 -13.52
N TYR A 2 -11.97 14.74 -13.42
CA TYR A 2 -12.83 14.78 -12.23
C TYR A 2 -12.13 14.08 -11.05
N LYS A 3 -12.08 14.73 -9.88
CA LYS A 3 -11.53 14.20 -8.62
C LYS A 3 -12.68 13.94 -7.66
N ARG A 4 -12.83 12.69 -7.21
CA ARG A 4 -13.87 12.30 -6.24
C ARG A 4 -13.51 12.78 -4.83
N ALA A 5 -14.46 12.77 -3.90
CA ALA A 5 -14.21 13.18 -2.51
C ALA A 5 -13.10 12.34 -1.85
N GLU A 6 -13.02 11.04 -2.16
CA GLU A 6 -12.00 10.13 -1.63
C GLU A 6 -10.59 10.50 -2.10
N TYR A 7 -10.45 11.17 -3.24
CA TYR A 7 -9.14 11.64 -3.73
C TYR A 7 -8.49 12.56 -2.70
N GLN A 8 -9.24 13.53 -2.16
CA GLN A 8 -8.70 14.52 -1.23
C GLN A 8 -8.33 13.84 0.08
N LEU A 9 -9.21 12.99 0.60
CA LEU A 9 -8.97 12.24 1.82
C LEU A 9 -7.72 11.36 1.71
N ILE A 10 -7.56 10.59 0.63
CA ILE A 10 -6.38 9.74 0.44
C ILE A 10 -5.11 10.60 0.31
N THR A 11 -5.19 11.73 -0.39
CA THR A 11 -4.06 12.66 -0.55
C THR A 11 -3.61 13.23 0.80
N GLU A 12 -4.55 13.70 1.62
CA GLU A 12 -4.28 14.23 2.96
C GLU A 12 -3.64 13.15 3.84
N ARG A 13 -4.23 11.95 3.88
CA ARG A 13 -3.72 10.82 4.67
C ARG A 13 -2.32 10.36 4.27
N ILE A 14 -2.00 10.36 2.98
CA ILE A 14 -0.66 10.00 2.51
C ILE A 14 0.36 11.07 2.87
N LYS A 15 -0.03 12.36 2.89
CA LYS A 15 0.88 13.46 3.25
C LYS A 15 1.19 13.53 4.74
N GLU A 16 0.32 13.00 5.60
CA GLU A 16 0.59 12.89 7.03
C GLU A 16 1.90 12.15 7.32
N PRO A 17 2.58 12.43 8.45
CA PRO A 17 3.71 11.63 8.91
C PRO A 17 3.33 10.15 9.02
N ARG A 18 4.30 9.26 8.77
CA ARG A 18 4.11 7.81 8.85
C ARG A 18 3.70 7.40 10.27
N ARG A 19 2.41 7.21 10.49
CA ARG A 19 1.80 6.80 11.76
C ARG A 19 0.78 5.68 11.61
N PHE A 20 0.12 5.63 10.45
CA PHE A 20 -0.98 4.73 10.20
C PHE A 20 -0.75 3.94 8.91
N ILE A 21 -1.18 2.69 8.93
CA ILE A 21 -1.36 1.87 7.73
C ILE A 21 -2.66 2.33 7.08
N GLN A 22 -2.59 2.83 5.85
CA GLN A 22 -3.78 3.29 5.13
C GLN A 22 -4.39 2.12 4.37
N VAL A 23 -5.71 1.94 4.50
CA VAL A 23 -6.44 0.86 3.83
C VAL A 23 -7.65 1.45 3.10
N VAL A 24 -7.76 1.18 1.80
CA VAL A 24 -8.89 1.58 0.95
C VAL A 24 -9.68 0.33 0.56
N MET A 25 -10.82 0.14 1.23
CA MET A 25 -11.72 -0.98 1.02
C MET A 25 -12.97 -0.56 0.26
N GLY A 26 -13.55 -1.48 -0.50
CA GLY A 26 -14.85 -1.25 -1.15
C GLY A 26 -15.21 -2.33 -2.16
N ALA A 27 -16.44 -2.30 -2.68
CA ALA A 27 -16.90 -3.28 -3.66
C ALA A 27 -15.99 -3.34 -4.91
N ARG A 28 -16.02 -4.47 -5.63
CA ARG A 28 -15.31 -4.58 -6.91
C ARG A 28 -15.90 -3.59 -7.92
N GLN A 29 -15.07 -3.11 -8.85
CA GLN A 29 -15.47 -2.23 -9.95
C GLN A 29 -15.96 -0.82 -9.58
N ILE A 30 -15.73 -0.35 -8.34
CA ILE A 30 -16.08 1.04 -7.95
C ILE A 30 -14.99 2.08 -8.28
N GLY A 31 -13.84 1.66 -8.82
CA GLY A 31 -12.75 2.55 -9.23
C GLY A 31 -11.72 2.90 -8.14
N LYS A 32 -11.52 2.05 -7.13
CA LYS A 32 -10.53 2.27 -6.04
C LYS A 32 -9.11 2.48 -6.58
N SER A 33 -8.60 1.51 -7.35
CA SER A 33 -7.27 1.56 -7.95
C SER A 33 -7.13 2.75 -8.91
N THR A 34 -8.22 3.16 -9.56
CA THR A 34 -8.26 4.37 -10.39
C THR A 34 -8.02 5.62 -9.55
N VAL A 35 -8.75 5.83 -8.45
CA VAL A 35 -8.57 7.01 -7.57
C VAL A 35 -7.17 7.01 -6.96
N VAL A 36 -6.68 5.87 -6.46
CA VAL A 36 -5.32 5.77 -5.91
C VAL A 36 -4.26 6.11 -6.96
N LYS A 37 -4.39 5.59 -8.19
CA LYS A 37 -3.47 5.93 -9.28
C LYS A 37 -3.47 7.42 -9.62
N GLN A 38 -4.62 8.08 -9.55
CA GLN A 38 -4.72 9.53 -9.71
C GLN A 38 -4.00 10.27 -8.58
N VAL A 39 -4.17 9.84 -7.33
CA VAL A 39 -3.47 10.43 -6.17
C VAL A 39 -1.96 10.26 -6.31
N LEU A 40 -1.48 9.04 -6.58
CA LEU A 40 -0.04 8.76 -6.72
C LEU A 40 0.60 9.54 -7.87
N LYS A 41 -0.13 9.79 -8.96
CA LYS A 41 0.38 10.57 -10.10
C LYS A 41 0.53 12.06 -9.75
N ASP A 42 -0.37 12.58 -8.94
CA ASP A 42 -0.40 14.00 -8.56
C ASP A 42 0.45 14.27 -7.30
N LEU A 43 0.87 13.24 -6.58
CA LEU A 43 1.81 13.33 -5.48
C LEU A 43 3.25 13.35 -6.00
N ASP A 44 4.03 14.33 -5.55
CA ASP A 44 5.47 14.40 -5.79
C ASP A 44 6.23 13.53 -4.75
N MET A 45 5.86 12.24 -4.68
CA MET A 45 6.47 11.26 -3.78
C MET A 45 6.81 9.99 -4.55
N PRO A 46 7.99 9.39 -4.33
CA PRO A 46 8.31 8.08 -4.89
C PRO A 46 7.29 7.04 -4.41
N TYR A 47 6.87 6.15 -5.30
CA TYR A 47 5.99 5.04 -4.95
C TYR A 47 6.35 3.77 -5.71
N GLN A 48 5.94 2.62 -5.17
CA GLN A 48 5.93 1.32 -5.86
C GLN A 48 4.56 0.68 -5.70
N PHE A 49 4.06 0.09 -6.78
CA PHE A 49 2.73 -0.50 -6.85
C PHE A 49 2.83 -1.98 -7.20
N PHE A 50 2.23 -2.82 -6.36
CA PHE A 50 2.18 -4.27 -6.53
C PHE A 50 0.71 -4.72 -6.54
N SER A 51 0.38 -5.71 -7.38
CA SER A 51 -0.95 -6.36 -7.37
C SER A 51 -0.81 -7.81 -6.94
N ALA A 52 -1.66 -8.23 -6.00
CA ALA A 52 -1.76 -9.60 -5.53
C ALA A 52 -2.60 -10.52 -6.46
N ASP A 53 -3.04 -10.03 -7.62
CA ASP A 53 -4.01 -10.75 -8.47
C ASP A 53 -3.58 -12.16 -8.90
N ASN A 54 -2.28 -12.35 -9.14
CA ASN A 54 -1.67 -13.57 -9.67
C ASN A 54 -0.66 -14.21 -8.70
N VAL A 55 -0.77 -13.91 -7.41
CA VAL A 55 0.13 -14.48 -6.40
C VAL A 55 -0.36 -15.88 -6.03
N PRO A 56 0.48 -16.93 -6.15
CA PRO A 56 0.10 -18.26 -5.71
C PRO A 56 -0.26 -18.26 -4.23
N ALA A 57 -1.33 -18.98 -3.85
CA ALA A 57 -1.76 -19.06 -2.45
C ALA A 57 -0.69 -19.66 -1.51
N THR A 58 0.26 -20.42 -2.06
CA THR A 58 1.39 -20.98 -1.33
C THR A 58 2.51 -19.98 -1.06
N ASN A 59 2.49 -18.80 -1.70
CA ASN A 59 3.53 -17.79 -1.53
C ASN A 59 3.21 -16.86 -0.36
N SER A 60 3.56 -17.32 0.86
CA SER A 60 3.43 -16.52 2.08
C SER A 60 4.48 -15.40 2.21
N ALA A 61 5.56 -15.44 1.43
CA ALA A 61 6.66 -14.47 1.50
C ALA A 61 6.43 -13.21 0.64
N TRP A 62 5.45 -13.25 -0.27
CA TRP A 62 5.28 -12.22 -1.30
C TRP A 62 5.15 -10.78 -0.75
N ILE A 63 4.45 -10.59 0.36
CA ILE A 63 4.32 -9.27 1.01
C ILE A 63 5.68 -8.79 1.51
N SER A 64 6.44 -9.66 2.19
CA SER A 64 7.80 -9.35 2.65
C SER A 64 8.74 -9.06 1.48
N ASP A 65 8.60 -9.77 0.35
CA ASP A 65 9.38 -9.52 -0.86
C ASP A 65 9.11 -8.13 -1.46
N CYS A 66 7.84 -7.70 -1.48
CA CYS A 66 7.48 -6.33 -1.89
C CYS A 66 8.17 -5.28 -1.01
N TRP A 67 8.17 -5.51 0.31
CA TRP A 67 8.86 -4.65 1.27
C TRP A 67 10.37 -4.61 1.03
N ALA A 68 11.01 -5.76 0.86
CA ALA A 68 12.43 -5.87 0.59
C ALA A 68 12.82 -5.12 -0.69
N ALA A 69 12.01 -5.24 -1.75
CA ALA A 69 12.21 -4.50 -3.00
C ALA A 69 12.13 -2.98 -2.78
N VAL A 70 11.12 -2.49 -2.05
CA VAL A 70 10.97 -1.05 -1.76
C VAL A 70 12.09 -0.53 -0.87
N ARG A 71 12.49 -1.26 0.16
CA ARG A 71 13.62 -0.90 1.04
C ARG A 71 14.92 -0.77 0.25
N SER A 72 15.19 -1.74 -0.62
CA SER A 72 16.37 -1.73 -1.50
C SER A 72 16.35 -0.52 -2.45
N LEU A 73 15.19 -0.25 -3.06
CA LEU A 73 15.02 0.87 -3.97
C LEU A 73 15.18 2.22 -3.25
N LYS A 74 14.53 2.41 -2.09
CA LYS A 74 14.66 3.61 -1.24
C LYS A 74 16.13 3.89 -0.92
N LYS A 75 16.86 2.87 -0.48
CA LYS A 75 18.29 2.97 -0.13
C LYS A 75 19.15 3.32 -1.35
N SER A 76 18.96 2.62 -2.46
CA SER A 76 19.76 2.85 -3.68
C SER A 76 19.54 4.23 -4.31
N ARG A 77 18.33 4.78 -4.16
CA ARG A 77 17.96 6.10 -4.70
C ARG A 77 18.17 7.26 -3.71
N GLY A 78 18.50 6.97 -2.46
CA GLY A 78 18.63 7.99 -1.41
C GLY A 78 17.32 8.72 -1.14
N TRP A 79 16.17 8.05 -1.28
CA TRP A 79 14.88 8.66 -1.01
C TRP A 79 14.63 8.78 0.49
N GLU A 80 14.20 9.95 0.95
CA GLU A 80 13.80 10.15 2.35
C GLU A 80 12.51 9.38 2.68
N SER A 81 11.54 9.38 1.76
CA SER A 81 10.22 8.74 1.93
C SER A 81 9.79 8.02 0.66
N VAL A 82 9.04 6.93 0.79
CA VAL A 82 8.45 6.18 -0.34
C VAL A 82 7.11 5.57 0.04
N ILE A 83 6.20 5.48 -0.92
CA ILE A 83 4.89 4.84 -0.74
C ILE A 83 4.92 3.41 -1.32
N LEU A 84 4.61 2.42 -0.51
CA LEU A 84 4.35 1.05 -0.95
C LEU A 84 2.83 0.85 -1.06
N VAL A 85 2.38 0.50 -2.25
CA VAL A 85 0.99 0.25 -2.58
C VAL A 85 0.80 -1.22 -2.93
N ILE A 86 -0.14 -1.89 -2.27
CA ILE A 86 -0.49 -3.30 -2.56
C ILE A 86 -1.99 -3.38 -2.87
N ASP A 87 -2.32 -3.81 -4.08
CA ASP A 87 -3.69 -4.01 -4.55
C ASP A 87 -4.15 -5.46 -4.38
N GLU A 88 -5.45 -5.63 -4.18
CA GLU A 88 -6.12 -6.90 -3.89
C GLU A 88 -5.48 -7.69 -2.73
N ILE A 89 -5.03 -6.99 -1.68
CA ILE A 89 -4.28 -7.56 -0.54
C ILE A 89 -4.96 -8.78 0.08
N GLN A 90 -6.29 -8.83 0.04
CA GLN A 90 -7.07 -9.92 0.60
C GLN A 90 -6.90 -11.27 -0.10
N LYS A 91 -6.27 -11.30 -1.27
CA LYS A 91 -5.92 -12.55 -1.95
C LYS A 91 -4.77 -13.29 -1.25
N ILE A 92 -3.98 -12.59 -0.45
CA ILE A 92 -2.87 -13.18 0.29
C ILE A 92 -3.38 -13.67 1.64
N ALA A 93 -3.18 -14.95 1.94
CA ALA A 93 -3.52 -15.49 3.25
C ALA A 93 -2.64 -14.87 4.35
N ASN A 94 -3.21 -14.66 5.54
CA ASN A 94 -2.51 -14.08 6.69
C ASN A 94 -1.83 -12.72 6.42
N TRP A 95 -2.35 -11.95 5.47
CA TRP A 95 -1.71 -10.70 5.03
C TRP A 95 -1.56 -9.68 6.16
N SER A 96 -2.50 -9.61 7.09
CA SER A 96 -2.53 -8.62 8.16
C SER A 96 -1.38 -8.79 9.14
N GLU A 97 -1.06 -10.03 9.53
CA GLU A 97 0.09 -10.33 10.41
C GLU A 97 1.41 -9.97 9.73
N VAL A 98 1.58 -10.32 8.46
CA VAL A 98 2.80 -10.03 7.70
C VAL A 98 2.96 -8.52 7.49
N VAL A 99 1.90 -7.82 7.08
CA VAL A 99 1.90 -6.36 6.95
C VAL A 99 2.29 -5.70 8.27
N LYS A 100 1.72 -6.14 9.40
CA LYS A 100 2.04 -5.58 10.71
C LYS A 100 3.50 -5.83 11.09
N LYS A 101 3.99 -7.05 10.88
CA LYS A 101 5.39 -7.42 11.11
C LYS A 101 6.34 -6.51 10.33
N GLU A 102 6.13 -6.33 9.04
CA GLU A 102 6.99 -5.49 8.20
C GLU A 102 6.89 -4.00 8.53
N TRP A 103 5.69 -3.53 8.90
CA TRP A 103 5.48 -2.17 9.38
C TRP A 103 6.21 -1.89 10.70
N ASP A 104 6.15 -2.82 11.64
CA ASP A 104 6.83 -2.71 12.93
C ASP A 104 8.36 -2.76 12.73
N ASP A 105 8.87 -3.60 11.82
CA ASP A 105 10.29 -3.65 11.44
C ASP A 105 10.79 -2.32 10.86
N ASP A 106 10.02 -1.71 9.96
CA ASP A 106 10.37 -0.38 9.42
C ASP A 106 10.32 0.72 10.48
N THR A 107 9.42 0.60 11.46
CA THR A 107 9.36 1.53 12.60
C THR A 107 10.60 1.37 13.48
N PHE A 108 11.00 0.14 13.77
CA PHE A 108 12.19 -0.13 14.58
C PHE A 108 13.50 0.35 13.92
N HIS A 109 13.55 0.36 12.59
CA HIS A 109 14.73 0.77 11.82
C HIS A 109 14.60 2.17 11.20
N ASP A 110 13.67 3.00 11.68
CA ASP A 110 13.44 4.38 11.23
C ASP A 110 13.30 4.53 9.70
N ARG A 111 12.65 3.55 9.04
CA ARG A 111 12.42 3.58 7.60
C ARG A 111 11.07 4.24 7.30
N ASP A 112 11.13 5.42 6.68
CA ASP A 112 9.91 6.12 6.23
C ASP A 112 9.33 5.50 4.95
N ILE A 113 8.66 4.37 5.13
CA ILE A 113 7.88 3.67 4.10
C ILE A 113 6.40 3.76 4.47
N LYS A 114 5.65 4.55 3.70
CA LYS A 114 4.20 4.72 3.88
C LYS A 114 3.46 3.60 3.17
N ILE A 115 2.43 3.04 3.80
CA ILE A 115 1.68 1.89 3.26
C ILE A 115 0.27 2.31 2.86
N LEU A 116 -0.12 1.91 1.64
CA LEU A 116 -1.48 2.01 1.13
C LEU A 116 -1.95 0.65 0.60
N LEU A 117 -2.85 0.00 1.33
CA LEU A 117 -3.44 -1.27 0.95
C LEU A 117 -4.78 -1.03 0.25
N LEU A 118 -5.03 -1.72 -0.84
CA LEU A 118 -6.32 -1.73 -1.50
C LEU A 118 -6.91 -3.13 -1.42
N GLY A 119 -8.21 -3.20 -1.15
CA GLY A 119 -8.89 -4.48 -1.09
C GLY A 119 -10.39 -4.41 -1.35
N SER A 120 -10.97 -5.58 -1.59
CA SER A 120 -12.43 -5.69 -1.77
C SER A 120 -13.15 -5.78 -0.42
N SER A 121 -14.32 -5.14 -0.30
CA SER A 121 -15.12 -5.12 0.94
C SER A 121 -15.74 -6.47 1.34
N ARG A 122 -15.61 -7.52 0.51
CA ARG A 122 -16.01 -8.88 0.90
C ARG A 122 -15.27 -9.36 2.15
N VAL A 123 -14.10 -8.81 2.42
CA VAL A 123 -13.28 -9.06 3.61
C VAL A 123 -13.94 -8.59 4.92
N LEU A 124 -14.84 -7.61 4.88
CA LEU A 124 -15.49 -7.09 6.09
C LEU A 124 -16.67 -7.96 6.57
N LEU A 125 -16.99 -9.03 5.84
CA LEU A 125 -18.12 -9.94 6.11
C LEU A 125 -17.66 -11.32 6.60
N GLU A 126 -16.36 -11.50 6.84
CA GLU A 126 -15.77 -12.69 7.48
C GLU A 126 -15.35 -12.39 8.92
#